data_AF-A0A950NE63-F1
#
_entry.id   AF-A0A950NE63-F1
#
_cell.length_a   1.000
_cell.length_b   1.000
_cell.length_c   1.000
_cell.angle_alpha   90.00
_cell.angle_beta   90.00
_cell.angle_gamma   90.00
#
_symmetry.space_group_name_H-M   'P 1'
#
loop_
_entity.id
_entity.type
_entity.pdbx_description
1 polymer ?
#
loop_
_entity_poly.entity_id
_entity_poly.type
_entity_poly.pdbx_seq_one_letter_code
_entity_poly.pdbx_strand_id
1 'polypeptide(L)'
;MTPLQAWAIVAGGAALALLCLYFAFRLRSRERLLTMLPTVKTQGVFIGFVELQGSAQAPRPLRSYLAEAPCVHYSWEIEEHWSRTVTETYTDKDGRLQTRTRHESGWTTVAEGGEMIPFYLRDDTGVIRIDPDGAKLEPVELFSATCGRGEALYYAKGPPESITDSDHERRFVECGLPVGVELYVAGQSRERQDVVAAEIAHDPRAPLFLISTRSEKQVESGMGWSSWGFVLLALVLVAAGIFIGRREQQDIPVPDLAVGLGLFLAAWVLGWCWMAYNSLVALRQRVRSAASLIDIELKRRHDLIPAVVAAVQGYRDHEATLQKELAALRTQSEATLPGRPGPDPSALLPSLRVIAERYPDLKADASFAALRKSLTETEQRIALARSYFNSIASGYNTCLEVVPDRFLASLGGLQPQPLFAAADFERAVVAVDLQPPP
;
A
#
# COMPACT_ATOMS: atom_id res chain seq x y z
N MET A 1 28.19 35.99 21.27
CA MET A 1 27.82 36.05 19.85
C MET A 1 27.33 37.46 19.54
N THR A 2 27.35 37.88 18.28
CA THR A 2 26.67 39.13 17.89
C THR A 2 25.15 38.90 17.89
N PRO A 3 24.32 39.94 18.11
CA PRO A 3 22.86 39.80 18.04
C PRO A 3 22.39 39.22 16.69
N LEU A 4 23.09 39.54 15.60
CA LEU A 4 22.85 38.96 14.27
C LEU A 4 23.07 37.43 14.24
N GLN A 5 24.10 36.93 14.91
CA GLN A 5 24.35 35.48 15.02
C GLN A 5 23.26 34.78 15.84
N ALA A 6 22.75 35.42 16.90
CA ALA A 6 21.65 34.87 17.70
C ALA A 6 20.35 34.76 16.88
N TRP A 7 19.98 35.82 16.15
CA TRP A 7 18.83 35.80 15.24
C TRP A 7 18.97 34.76 14.13
N ALA A 8 20.18 34.56 13.59
CA ALA A 8 20.45 33.52 12.60
C ALA A 8 20.22 32.11 13.15
N ILE A 9 20.61 31.82 14.40
CA ILE A 9 20.37 30.51 15.03
C ILE A 9 18.88 30.29 15.29
N VAL A 10 18.17 31.29 15.80
CA VAL A 10 16.71 31.20 16.05
C VAL A 10 15.95 30.99 14.74
N ALA A 11 16.28 31.75 13.69
CA ALA A 11 15.69 31.60 12.37
C ALA A 11 16.01 30.23 11.74
N GLY A 12 17.25 29.75 11.88
CA GLY A 12 17.66 28.42 11.42
C GLY A 12 16.92 27.30 12.14
N GLY A 13 16.75 27.41 13.47
CA GLY A 13 15.97 26.46 14.27
C GLY A 13 14.49 26.44 13.88
N ALA A 14 13.89 27.61 13.64
CA ALA A 14 12.51 27.72 13.17
C ALA A 14 12.32 27.11 11.77
N ALA A 15 13.26 27.34 10.84
CA ALA A 15 13.23 26.74 9.51
C ALA A 15 13.34 25.20 9.57
N LEU A 16 14.23 24.69 10.42
CA LEU A 16 14.39 23.24 10.63
C LEU A 16 13.15 22.63 11.29
N ALA A 17 12.50 23.35 12.22
CA ALA A 17 11.24 22.93 12.81
C ALA A 17 10.10 22.86 11.79
N LEU A 18 9.99 23.84 10.87
CA LEU A 18 9.04 23.81 9.76
C LEU A 18 9.31 22.66 8.79
N LEU A 19 10.59 22.36 8.51
CA LEU A 19 10.98 21.21 7.70
C LEU A 19 10.57 19.89 8.38
N CYS A 20 10.78 19.75 9.70
CA CYS A 20 10.31 18.60 10.47
C CYS A 20 8.77 18.49 10.42
N LEU A 21 8.06 19.61 10.54
CA LEU A 21 6.60 19.67 10.42
C LEU A 21 6.11 19.21 9.05
N TYR A 22 6.79 19.63 7.98
CA TYR A 22 6.52 19.21 6.61
C TYR A 22 6.66 17.68 6.46
N PHE A 23 7.75 17.10 6.97
CA PHE A 23 7.94 15.64 6.95
C PHE A 23 6.89 14.92 7.81
N ALA A 24 6.56 15.46 8.98
CA ALA A 24 5.50 14.92 9.84
C ALA A 24 4.16 14.84 9.09
N PHE A 25 3.74 15.91 8.43
CA PHE A 25 2.50 15.93 7.63
C PHE A 25 2.58 15.04 6.40
N ARG A 26 3.74 14.95 5.74
CA ARG A 26 3.93 14.06 4.60
C ARG A 26 3.75 12.59 4.99
N LEU A 27 4.30 12.17 6.14
CA LEU A 27 4.10 10.82 6.67
C LEU A 27 2.65 10.62 7.12
N ARG A 28 2.06 11.59 7.83
CA ARG A 28 0.68 11.51 8.31
C ARG A 28 -0.34 11.43 7.17
N SER A 29 -0.08 12.12 6.06
CA SER A 29 -0.92 12.04 4.85
C SER A 29 -0.86 10.66 4.20
N ARG A 30 0.29 9.98 4.27
CA ARG A 30 0.45 8.61 3.75
C ARG A 30 -0.23 7.61 4.68
N GLU A 31 -0.05 7.75 6.00
CA GLU A 31 -0.73 6.94 7.02
C GLU A 31 -2.25 7.03 6.87
N ARG A 32 -2.80 8.26 6.81
CA ARG A 32 -4.24 8.48 6.60
C ARG A 32 -4.75 7.86 5.30
N LEU A 33 -3.94 7.88 4.24
CA LEU A 33 -4.32 7.26 2.99
C LEU A 33 -4.44 5.75 3.13
N LEU A 34 -3.54 5.11 3.90
CA LEU A 34 -3.62 3.67 4.17
C LEU A 34 -4.84 3.31 5.01
N THR A 35 -5.00 3.96 6.16
CA THR A 35 -6.08 3.66 7.11
C THR A 35 -7.50 3.93 6.57
N MET A 36 -7.63 4.76 5.54
CA MET A 36 -8.92 5.07 4.93
C MET A 36 -9.31 4.12 3.80
N LEU A 37 -8.39 3.28 3.34
CA LEU A 37 -8.63 2.39 2.22
C LEU A 37 -8.87 0.96 2.71
N PRO A 38 -9.96 0.32 2.27
CA PRO A 38 -10.14 -1.09 2.52
C PRO A 38 -9.18 -1.90 1.66
N THR A 39 -8.70 -3.02 2.20
CA THR A 39 -8.02 -4.03 1.41
C THR A 39 -8.95 -4.62 0.36
N VAL A 40 -8.44 -4.71 -0.87
CA VAL A 40 -9.14 -5.20 -2.05
C VAL A 40 -8.73 -6.63 -2.32
N LYS A 41 -9.69 -7.44 -2.77
CA LYS A 41 -9.43 -8.81 -3.23
C LYS A 41 -8.80 -8.80 -4.61
N THR A 42 -7.87 -9.70 -4.88
CA THR A 42 -7.05 -9.70 -6.11
C THR A 42 -7.90 -9.79 -7.39
N GLN A 43 -8.99 -10.55 -7.39
CA GLN A 43 -9.91 -10.65 -8.54
C GLN A 43 -10.74 -9.37 -8.74
N GLY A 44 -10.93 -8.59 -7.68
CA GLY A 44 -11.69 -7.33 -7.65
C GLY A 44 -10.84 -6.09 -7.82
N VAL A 45 -9.59 -6.23 -8.28
CA VAL A 45 -8.72 -5.07 -8.50
C VAL A 45 -9.15 -4.31 -9.74
N PHE A 46 -9.51 -3.05 -9.53
CA PHE A 46 -9.80 -2.10 -10.59
C PHE A 46 -8.62 -1.14 -10.79
N ILE A 47 -8.62 -0.40 -11.89
CA ILE A 47 -7.61 0.62 -12.20
C ILE A 47 -7.68 1.72 -11.14
N GLY A 48 -6.56 2.05 -10.50
CA GLY A 48 -6.52 2.99 -9.39
C GLY A 48 -5.53 2.59 -8.29
N PHE A 49 -5.37 3.46 -7.31
CA PHE A 49 -4.58 3.14 -6.12
C PHE A 49 -5.34 2.16 -5.22
N VAL A 50 -4.76 0.99 -4.94
CA VAL A 50 -5.36 -0.11 -4.19
C VAL A 50 -4.41 -0.67 -3.13
N GLU A 51 -5.00 -1.35 -2.16
CA GLU A 51 -4.29 -2.10 -1.13
C GLU A 51 -4.68 -3.56 -1.22
N LEU A 52 -3.70 -4.45 -1.16
CA LEU A 52 -3.86 -5.87 -1.37
C LEU A 52 -3.13 -6.64 -0.29
N GLN A 53 -3.66 -7.80 0.03
CA GLN A 53 -3.01 -8.78 0.86
C GLN A 53 -3.06 -10.15 0.19
N GLY A 54 -1.95 -10.88 0.22
CA GLY A 54 -1.93 -12.26 -0.23
C GLY A 54 -0.54 -12.87 -0.23
N SER A 55 -0.48 -14.14 -0.61
CA SER A 55 0.76 -14.91 -0.70
C SER A 55 1.55 -14.57 -1.96
N ALA A 56 2.87 -14.37 -1.82
CA ALA A 56 3.77 -14.16 -2.96
C ALA A 56 3.98 -15.45 -3.75
N GLN A 57 3.81 -15.43 -5.07
CA GLN A 57 3.98 -16.58 -5.96
C GLN A 57 4.80 -16.20 -7.19
N ALA A 58 5.78 -17.03 -7.54
CA ALA A 58 6.55 -16.87 -8.76
C ALA A 58 6.71 -18.24 -9.46
N PRO A 59 6.42 -18.36 -10.76
CA PRO A 59 6.61 -19.62 -11.48
C PRO A 59 8.08 -20.08 -11.53
N ARG A 60 9.01 -19.12 -11.55
CA ARG A 60 10.46 -19.35 -11.51
C ARG A 60 11.06 -18.41 -10.47
N PRO A 61 11.09 -18.81 -9.19
CA PRO A 61 11.62 -17.95 -8.14
C PRO A 61 13.14 -17.84 -8.22
N LEU A 62 13.65 -16.71 -7.74
CA LEU A 62 15.07 -16.52 -7.51
C LEU A 62 15.52 -17.40 -6.35
N ARG A 63 16.83 -17.68 -6.31
CA ARG A 63 17.47 -18.31 -5.16
C ARG A 63 18.40 -17.29 -4.53
N SER A 64 18.15 -16.95 -3.27
CA SER A 64 18.92 -15.92 -2.58
C SER A 64 20.39 -16.33 -2.43
N TYR A 65 21.29 -15.36 -2.31
CA TYR A 65 22.72 -15.61 -2.36
C TYR A 65 23.24 -16.29 -1.08
N LEU A 66 22.84 -15.79 0.10
CA LEU A 66 23.33 -16.28 1.39
C LEU A 66 22.46 -17.41 1.96
N ALA A 67 21.14 -17.20 2.08
CA ALA A 67 20.22 -18.19 2.63
C ALA A 67 19.86 -19.31 1.66
N GLU A 68 20.15 -19.13 0.35
CA GLU A 68 19.77 -20.04 -0.72
C GLU A 68 18.26 -20.36 -0.78
N ALA A 69 17.44 -19.42 -0.31
CA ALA A 69 16.00 -19.56 -0.18
C ALA A 69 15.27 -19.12 -1.47
N PRO A 70 14.15 -19.77 -1.83
CA PRO A 70 13.31 -19.34 -2.95
C PRO A 70 12.62 -18.01 -2.63
N CYS A 71 12.87 -16.99 -3.43
CA CYS A 71 12.37 -15.64 -3.21
C CYS A 71 12.00 -14.92 -4.52
N VAL A 72 11.26 -13.82 -4.41
CA VAL A 72 10.94 -12.91 -5.53
C VAL A 72 11.80 -11.66 -5.53
N HIS A 73 12.45 -11.40 -4.39
CA HIS A 73 13.43 -10.34 -4.19
C HIS A 73 14.40 -10.79 -3.11
N TYR A 74 15.68 -10.48 -3.28
CA TYR A 74 16.66 -10.51 -2.20
C TYR A 74 17.70 -9.42 -2.40
N SER A 75 18.26 -8.95 -1.29
CA SER A 75 19.37 -8.01 -1.22
C SER A 75 20.30 -8.47 -0.11
N TRP A 76 21.60 -8.48 -0.36
CA TRP A 76 22.60 -8.91 0.61
C TRP A 76 23.75 -7.91 0.68
N GLU A 77 24.33 -7.82 1.87
CA GLU A 77 25.47 -6.98 2.17
C GLU A 77 26.49 -7.78 2.99
N ILE A 78 27.76 -7.63 2.64
CA ILE A 78 28.89 -8.18 3.36
C ILE A 78 29.75 -7.00 3.80
N GLU A 79 29.92 -6.86 5.10
CA GLU A 79 30.79 -5.86 5.69
C GLU A 79 32.00 -6.53 6.35
N GLU A 80 33.14 -5.86 6.29
CA GLU A 80 34.36 -6.31 6.93
C GLU A 80 34.77 -5.31 8.02
N HIS A 81 35.14 -5.86 9.18
CA HIS A 81 35.62 -5.06 10.29
C HIS A 81 37.10 -4.70 10.10
N TRP A 82 37.42 -3.45 10.37
CA TRP A 82 38.79 -2.96 10.40
C TRP A 82 39.11 -2.32 11.75
N SER A 83 40.37 -2.43 12.16
CA SER A 83 40.91 -1.70 13.30
C SER A 83 42.29 -1.17 12.98
N ARG A 84 42.49 0.12 13.22
CA ARG A 84 43.78 0.76 13.02
C ARG A 84 44.14 1.66 14.19
N THR A 85 45.44 1.82 14.36
CA THR A 85 46.01 2.69 15.39
C THR A 85 46.48 3.97 14.71
N VAL A 86 45.78 5.08 14.94
CA VAL A 86 46.11 6.39 14.37
C VAL A 86 46.90 7.20 15.39
N THR A 87 48.06 7.68 14.98
CA THR A 87 48.88 8.58 15.79
C THR A 87 48.62 10.02 15.35
N GLU A 88 47.99 10.80 16.23
CA GLU A 88 47.74 12.22 15.98
C GLU A 88 48.75 13.07 16.75
N THR A 89 49.47 13.92 16.02
CA THR A 89 50.27 14.98 16.63
C THR A 89 49.41 16.24 16.74
N TYR A 90 49.19 16.72 17.96
CA TYR A 90 48.48 17.97 18.21
C TYR A 90 49.37 18.94 18.97
N THR A 91 49.12 20.24 18.82
CA THR A 91 49.84 21.27 19.58
C THR A 91 49.02 21.62 20.80
N ASP A 92 49.61 21.45 21.99
CA ASP A 92 48.94 21.78 23.25
C ASP A 92 48.84 23.32 23.43
N LYS A 93 48.05 23.77 24.41
CA LYS A 93 47.86 25.20 24.74
C LYS A 93 49.18 25.93 25.03
N ASP A 94 50.21 25.18 25.41
CA ASP A 94 51.57 25.66 25.68
C ASP A 94 52.50 25.65 24.45
N GLY A 95 51.99 25.37 23.25
CA GLY A 95 52.78 25.38 22.00
C GLY A 95 53.70 24.17 21.80
N ARG A 96 53.61 23.13 22.65
CA ARG A 96 54.37 21.89 22.53
C ARG A 96 53.64 20.87 21.66
N LEU A 97 54.35 20.24 20.73
CA LEU A 97 53.84 19.11 19.97
C LEU A 97 53.71 17.90 20.90
N GLN A 98 52.49 17.44 21.07
CA GLN A 98 52.16 16.21 21.80
C GLN A 98 51.66 15.17 20.82
N THR A 99 51.98 13.91 21.09
CA THR A 99 51.53 12.79 20.28
C THR A 99 50.58 11.95 21.11
N ARG A 100 49.40 11.66 20.57
CA ARG A 100 48.45 10.72 21.16
C ARG A 100 48.17 9.59 20.19
N THR A 101 48.04 8.40 20.73
CA THR A 101 47.61 7.22 19.99
C THR A 101 46.11 7.05 20.19
N ARG A 102 45.37 6.89 19.09
CA ARG A 102 43.93 6.63 19.09
C ARG A 102 43.66 5.34 18.32
N HIS A 103 42.89 4.45 18.91
CA HIS A 103 42.35 3.29 18.21
C HIS A 103 41.06 3.70 17.51
N GLU A 104 40.96 3.40 16.22
CA GLU A 104 39.76 3.55 15.43
C GLU A 104 39.35 2.17 14.93
N SER A 105 38.05 1.89 14.94
CA SER A 105 37.51 0.69 14.30
C SER A 105 36.17 1.00 13.65
N GLY A 106 35.78 0.17 12.69
CA GLY A 106 34.56 0.36 11.94
C GLY A 106 34.24 -0.84 11.07
N TRP A 107 33.07 -0.76 10.44
CA TRP A 107 32.61 -1.70 9.43
C TRP A 107 32.67 -1.02 8.07
N THR A 108 32.98 -1.76 7.04
CA THR A 108 32.97 -1.26 5.66
C THR A 108 32.39 -2.32 4.75
N THR A 109 31.41 -1.93 3.93
CA THR A 109 30.81 -2.79 2.92
C THR A 109 31.86 -3.20 1.89
N VAL A 110 32.13 -4.50 1.81
CA VAL A 110 33.13 -5.08 0.90
C VAL A 110 32.49 -5.74 -0.32
N ALA A 111 31.22 -6.14 -0.21
CA ALA A 111 30.44 -6.64 -1.32
C ALA A 111 28.95 -6.46 -1.00
N GLU A 112 28.18 -6.15 -2.04
CA GLU A 112 26.72 -6.07 -1.96
C GLU A 112 26.12 -6.59 -3.27
N GLY A 113 24.86 -6.99 -3.21
CA GLY A 113 24.14 -7.40 -4.39
C GLY A 113 22.68 -7.67 -4.10
N GLY A 114 21.94 -8.02 -5.14
CA GLY A 114 20.54 -8.32 -5.03
C GLY A 114 19.89 -8.45 -6.40
N GLU A 115 18.73 -9.07 -6.41
CA GLU A 115 17.94 -9.26 -7.62
C GLU A 115 16.46 -9.26 -7.26
N MET A 116 15.65 -8.86 -8.23
CA MET A 116 14.21 -8.75 -8.10
C MET A 116 13.55 -9.19 -9.41
N ILE A 117 12.43 -9.90 -9.29
CA ILE A 117 11.62 -10.31 -10.44
C ILE A 117 10.15 -9.93 -10.24
N PRO A 118 9.40 -9.68 -11.32
CA PRO A 118 7.95 -9.61 -11.26
C PRO A 118 7.37 -10.92 -10.71
N PHE A 119 6.34 -10.81 -9.88
CA PHE A 119 5.71 -11.94 -9.22
C PHE A 119 4.18 -11.78 -9.17
N TYR A 120 3.49 -12.77 -8.63
CA TYR A 120 2.05 -12.76 -8.44
C TYR A 120 1.71 -12.72 -6.97
N LEU A 121 0.72 -11.91 -6.61
CA LEU A 121 0.07 -11.97 -5.31
C LEU A 121 -1.18 -12.83 -5.45
N ARG A 122 -1.33 -13.83 -4.59
CA ARG A 122 -2.49 -14.73 -4.58
C ARG A 122 -3.27 -14.62 -3.28
N ASP A 123 -4.58 -14.44 -3.40
CA ASP A 123 -5.53 -14.57 -2.28
C ASP A 123 -6.55 -15.70 -2.55
N ASP A 124 -7.63 -15.71 -1.78
CA ASP A 124 -8.75 -16.65 -1.91
C ASP A 124 -9.59 -16.45 -3.18
N THR A 125 -9.50 -15.28 -3.81
CA THR A 125 -10.31 -14.92 -5.00
C THR A 125 -9.56 -15.08 -6.31
N GLY A 126 -8.24 -14.93 -6.33
CA GLY A 126 -7.48 -14.96 -7.56
C GLY A 126 -6.00 -14.63 -7.42
N VAL A 127 -5.43 -14.17 -8.53
CA VAL A 127 -4.03 -13.75 -8.63
C VAL A 127 -3.93 -12.41 -9.35
N ILE A 128 -2.98 -11.58 -8.93
CA ILE A 128 -2.62 -10.33 -9.62
C ILE A 128 -1.12 -10.22 -9.75
N ARG A 129 -0.64 -9.73 -10.90
CA ARG A 129 0.78 -9.51 -11.14
C ARG A 129 1.25 -8.24 -10.43
N ILE A 130 2.41 -8.31 -9.81
CA ILE A 130 3.13 -7.20 -9.22
C ILE A 130 4.43 -7.01 -10.00
N ASP A 131 4.62 -5.80 -10.49
CA ASP A 131 5.89 -5.30 -10.99
C ASP A 131 6.54 -4.46 -9.88
N PRO A 132 7.50 -5.03 -9.13
CA PRO A 132 8.04 -4.42 -7.92
C PRO A 132 9.03 -3.28 -8.17
N ASP A 133 9.39 -3.01 -9.42
CA ASP A 133 10.30 -1.92 -9.79
C ASP A 133 9.78 -0.58 -9.24
N GLY A 134 10.63 0.17 -8.54
CA GLY A 134 10.27 1.45 -7.93
C GLY A 134 9.37 1.35 -6.68
N ALA A 135 9.12 0.15 -6.16
CA ALA A 135 8.48 -0.03 -4.87
C ALA A 135 9.44 0.25 -3.71
N LYS A 136 8.92 0.85 -2.63
CA LYS A 136 9.58 0.75 -1.33
C LYS A 136 9.36 -0.66 -0.81
N LEU A 137 10.44 -1.38 -0.51
CA LEU A 137 10.37 -2.73 0.04
C LEU A 137 10.61 -2.71 1.54
N GLU A 138 9.87 -3.57 2.24
CA GLU A 138 10.14 -3.91 3.65
C GLU A 138 10.26 -5.44 3.75
N PRO A 139 11.42 -5.99 3.34
CA PRO A 139 11.68 -7.42 3.35
C PRO A 139 11.89 -7.97 4.77
N VAL A 140 11.86 -9.31 4.89
CA VAL A 140 12.32 -10.00 6.11
C VAL A 140 13.81 -10.30 6.02
N GLU A 141 14.47 -10.38 7.17
CA GLU A 141 15.82 -10.95 7.28
C GLU A 141 15.77 -12.44 6.96
N LEU A 142 16.52 -12.87 5.95
CA LEU A 142 16.66 -14.27 5.54
C LEU A 142 17.90 -14.93 6.15
N PHE A 143 18.97 -14.15 6.33
CA PHE A 143 20.23 -14.61 6.87
C PHE A 143 20.96 -13.48 7.58
N SER A 144 21.57 -13.80 8.71
CA SER A 144 22.45 -12.89 9.44
C SER A 144 23.51 -13.71 10.17
N ALA A 145 24.78 -13.48 9.87
CA ALA A 145 25.89 -14.15 10.54
C ALA A 145 27.13 -13.28 10.55
N THR A 146 27.95 -13.43 11.58
CA THR A 146 29.30 -12.87 11.64
C THR A 146 30.29 -14.02 11.74
N CYS A 147 31.34 -14.00 10.92
CA CYS A 147 32.34 -15.06 10.88
C CYS A 147 33.76 -14.53 10.70
N GLY A 148 34.73 -15.29 11.19
CA GLY A 148 36.16 -15.04 10.97
C GLY A 148 36.80 -15.97 9.92
N ARG A 149 38.11 -15.82 9.69
CA ARG A 149 38.90 -16.63 8.74
C ARG A 149 38.87 -18.15 8.97
N GLY A 150 38.51 -18.60 10.16
CA GLY A 150 38.42 -20.02 10.48
C GLY A 150 37.20 -20.71 9.87
N GLU A 151 36.23 -19.95 9.38
CA GLU A 151 34.95 -20.46 8.92
C GLU A 151 34.84 -20.45 7.40
N ALA A 152 34.20 -21.50 6.85
CA ALA A 152 34.05 -21.65 5.40
C ALA A 152 33.27 -20.49 4.76
N LEU A 153 32.29 -19.93 5.48
CA LEU A 153 31.45 -18.81 5.01
C LEU A 153 32.30 -17.61 4.57
N TYR A 154 33.38 -17.32 5.29
CA TYR A 154 34.28 -16.19 5.03
C TYR A 154 34.79 -16.18 3.59
N TYR A 155 35.15 -17.35 3.04
CA TYR A 155 35.70 -17.49 1.68
C TYR A 155 34.68 -17.99 0.66
N ALA A 156 33.66 -18.74 1.08
CA ALA A 156 32.68 -19.33 0.18
C ALA A 156 31.73 -18.30 -0.43
N LYS A 157 31.36 -17.27 0.35
CA LYS A 157 30.43 -16.20 -0.06
C LYS A 157 31.04 -14.79 0.05
N GLY A 158 32.20 -14.65 0.70
CA GLY A 158 32.89 -13.36 0.81
C GLY A 158 33.87 -13.10 -0.33
N PRO A 159 34.25 -11.83 -0.57
CA PRO A 159 35.26 -11.49 -1.57
C PRO A 159 36.63 -12.10 -1.21
N PRO A 160 37.47 -12.43 -2.21
CA PRO A 160 38.74 -13.11 -1.97
C PRO A 160 39.79 -12.22 -1.28
N GLU A 161 39.69 -10.90 -1.46
CA GLU A 161 40.60 -9.91 -0.87
C GLU A 161 39.99 -9.29 0.40
N SER A 162 40.87 -8.88 1.31
CA SER A 162 40.52 -8.16 2.54
C SER A 162 40.83 -6.67 2.40
N ILE A 163 40.11 -5.83 3.13
CA ILE A 163 40.40 -4.39 3.17
C ILE A 163 41.68 -4.09 3.97
N THR A 164 42.21 -2.87 3.80
CA THR A 164 43.31 -2.37 4.64
C THR A 164 42.87 -2.31 6.10
N ASP A 165 43.78 -2.63 7.03
CA ASP A 165 43.52 -2.65 8.48
C ASP A 165 42.43 -3.65 8.91
N SER A 166 42.14 -4.66 8.08
CA SER A 166 41.15 -5.69 8.38
C SER A 166 41.54 -6.57 9.56
N ASP A 167 40.57 -6.80 10.46
CA ASP A 167 40.67 -7.82 11.51
C ASP A 167 40.19 -9.20 11.03
N HIS A 168 39.82 -9.28 9.75
CA HIS A 168 39.27 -10.45 9.09
C HIS A 168 38.03 -11.04 9.75
N GLU A 169 37.19 -10.17 10.31
CA GLU A 169 35.84 -10.46 10.76
C GLU A 169 34.86 -9.89 9.73
N ARG A 170 33.93 -10.72 9.26
CA ARG A 170 32.92 -10.33 8.27
C ARG A 170 31.53 -10.53 8.80
N ARG A 171 30.66 -9.55 8.56
CA ARG A 171 29.23 -9.59 8.83
C ARG A 171 28.48 -9.77 7.51
N PHE A 172 27.63 -10.78 7.46
CA PHE A 172 26.82 -11.16 6.31
C PHE A 172 25.36 -10.94 6.68
N VAL A 173 24.66 -10.11 5.92
CA VAL A 173 23.23 -9.84 6.10
C VAL A 173 22.54 -10.05 4.76
N GLU A 174 21.45 -10.82 4.74
CA GLU A 174 20.56 -10.95 3.59
C GLU A 174 19.13 -10.71 4.02
N CYS A 175 18.45 -9.86 3.27
CA CYS A 175 17.02 -9.61 3.39
C CYS A 175 16.33 -10.00 2.08
N GLY A 176 15.07 -10.42 2.15
CA GLY A 176 14.31 -10.73 0.95
C GLY A 176 12.82 -10.95 1.15
N LEU A 177 12.15 -11.27 0.05
CA LEU A 177 10.73 -11.60 -0.02
C LEU A 177 10.60 -13.07 -0.44
N PRO A 178 10.49 -14.01 0.52
CA PRO A 178 10.31 -15.42 0.21
C PRO A 178 9.05 -15.70 -0.59
N VAL A 179 9.06 -16.74 -1.40
CA VAL A 179 7.82 -17.25 -2.01
C VAL A 179 6.94 -17.85 -0.92
N GLY A 180 5.62 -17.63 -1.01
CA GLY A 180 4.61 -18.14 -0.09
C GLY A 180 4.39 -17.29 1.15
N VAL A 181 5.20 -16.24 1.38
CA VAL A 181 4.97 -15.30 2.47
C VAL A 181 3.76 -14.42 2.17
N GLU A 182 2.98 -14.11 3.20
CA GLU A 182 1.93 -13.09 3.12
C GLU A 182 2.57 -11.70 2.96
N LEU A 183 2.15 -10.98 1.93
CA LEU A 183 2.59 -9.64 1.64
C LEU A 183 1.41 -8.67 1.72
N TYR A 184 1.69 -7.50 2.27
CA TYR A 184 0.86 -6.31 2.16
C TYR A 184 1.41 -5.41 1.06
N VAL A 185 0.57 -5.07 0.09
CA VAL A 185 0.96 -4.32 -1.11
C VAL A 185 0.03 -3.13 -1.27
N ALA A 186 0.60 -1.94 -1.26
CA ALA A 186 -0.12 -0.69 -1.51
C ALA A 186 0.48 -0.02 -2.74
N GLY A 187 -0.30 0.15 -3.81
CA GLY A 187 0.24 0.64 -5.08
C GLY A 187 -0.81 0.98 -6.13
N GLN A 188 -0.35 1.47 -7.28
CA GLN A 188 -1.21 1.82 -8.39
C GLN A 188 -1.46 0.59 -9.27
N SER A 189 -2.74 0.24 -9.41
CA SER A 189 -3.23 -0.69 -10.42
C SER A 189 -3.35 0.02 -11.76
N ARG A 190 -2.74 -0.59 -12.79
CA ARG A 190 -2.81 -0.18 -14.19
C ARG A 190 -3.10 -1.39 -15.09
N GLU A 191 -3.56 -1.11 -16.30
CA GLU A 191 -3.70 -2.15 -17.31
C GLU A 191 -2.31 -2.52 -17.84
N ARG A 192 -2.09 -3.83 -18.01
CA ARG A 192 -0.86 -4.37 -18.58
C ARG A 192 -0.74 -3.99 -20.06
N GLN A 193 0.48 -3.77 -20.51
CA GLN A 193 0.74 -3.40 -21.92
C GLN A 193 0.64 -4.59 -22.87
N ASP A 194 0.90 -5.80 -22.38
CA ASP A 194 0.97 -7.02 -23.20
C ASP A 194 -0.34 -7.81 -23.24
N VAL A 195 -1.19 -7.69 -22.22
CA VAL A 195 -2.47 -8.40 -22.10
C VAL A 195 -3.52 -7.53 -21.42
N VAL A 196 -4.80 -7.80 -21.68
CA VAL A 196 -5.94 -7.12 -21.01
C VAL A 196 -6.11 -7.67 -19.59
N ALA A 197 -5.19 -7.34 -18.70
CA ALA A 197 -5.21 -7.70 -17.29
C ALA A 197 -4.66 -6.56 -16.44
N ALA A 198 -5.04 -6.51 -15.16
CA ALA A 198 -4.48 -5.56 -14.22
C ALA A 198 -3.11 -6.02 -13.70
N GLU A 199 -2.22 -5.06 -13.45
CA GLU A 199 -1.00 -5.25 -12.67
C GLU A 199 -0.83 -4.09 -11.67
N ILE A 200 -0.14 -4.36 -10.57
CA ILE A 200 0.35 -3.31 -9.68
C ILE A 200 1.77 -2.96 -10.10
N ALA A 201 2.01 -1.68 -10.38
CA ALA A 201 3.31 -1.22 -10.84
C ALA A 201 3.57 0.22 -10.39
N HIS A 202 4.82 0.67 -10.55
CA HIS A 202 5.18 2.05 -10.25
C HIS A 202 4.44 3.05 -11.15
N ASP A 203 3.89 4.07 -10.50
CA ASP A 203 3.36 5.27 -11.14
C ASP A 203 3.92 6.49 -10.39
N PRO A 204 4.62 7.42 -11.07
CA PRO A 204 5.15 8.64 -10.46
C PRO A 204 4.08 9.54 -9.80
N ARG A 205 2.81 9.40 -10.22
CA ARG A 205 1.68 10.15 -9.65
C ARG A 205 1.06 9.43 -8.45
N ALA A 206 1.40 8.16 -8.23
CA ALA A 206 0.90 7.42 -7.08
C ALA A 206 1.53 7.96 -5.79
N PRO A 207 0.73 8.08 -4.72
CA PRO A 207 1.20 8.64 -3.46
C PRO A 207 2.19 7.73 -2.72
N LEU A 208 2.11 6.42 -3.00
CA LEU A 208 2.89 5.37 -2.38
C LEU A 208 3.01 4.18 -3.34
N PHE A 209 4.14 3.49 -3.30
CA PHE A 209 4.23 2.12 -3.78
C PHE A 209 5.05 1.34 -2.74
N LEU A 210 4.40 0.43 -2.02
CA LEU A 210 4.95 -0.30 -0.89
C LEU A 210 4.66 -1.78 -1.04
N ILE A 211 5.70 -2.61 -0.82
CA ILE A 211 5.59 -4.06 -0.69
C ILE A 211 6.23 -4.43 0.65
N SER A 212 5.43 -4.90 1.59
CA SER A 212 5.86 -5.18 2.96
C SER A 212 5.47 -6.59 3.39
N THR A 213 6.36 -7.25 4.13
CA THR A 213 6.04 -8.51 4.85
C THR A 213 5.33 -8.25 6.17
N ARG A 214 5.24 -6.99 6.58
CA ARG A 214 4.51 -6.55 7.78
C ARG A 214 3.02 -6.47 7.48
N SER A 215 2.21 -6.67 8.52
CA SER A 215 0.76 -6.46 8.38
C SER A 215 0.41 -4.97 8.20
N GLU A 216 -0.74 -4.70 7.60
CA GLU A 216 -1.31 -3.35 7.45
C GLU A 216 -1.17 -2.52 8.75
N LYS A 217 -1.66 -3.05 9.88
CA LYS A 217 -1.56 -2.40 11.20
C LYS A 217 -0.13 -2.09 11.64
N GLN A 218 0.82 -2.97 11.32
CA GLN A 218 2.23 -2.75 11.66
C GLN A 218 2.83 -1.64 10.78
N VAL A 219 2.46 -1.57 9.50
CA VAL A 219 2.89 -0.50 8.59
C VAL A 219 2.31 0.84 9.04
N GLU A 220 1.01 0.89 9.33
CA GLU A 220 0.30 2.07 9.82
C GLU A 220 0.92 2.62 11.11
N SER A 221 1.07 1.76 12.13
CA SER A 221 1.63 2.17 13.42
C SER A 221 3.07 2.68 13.32
N GLY A 222 3.89 2.08 12.46
CA GLY A 222 5.28 2.53 12.23
C GLY A 222 5.34 3.94 11.62
N MET A 223 4.43 4.25 10.70
CA MET A 223 4.35 5.57 10.07
C MET A 223 3.85 6.63 11.05
N GLY A 224 2.86 6.29 11.89
CA GLY A 224 2.35 7.16 12.94
C GLY A 224 3.42 7.52 13.97
N TRP A 225 4.18 6.54 14.46
CA TRP A 225 5.30 6.78 15.38
C TRP A 225 6.37 7.70 14.79
N SER A 226 6.71 7.49 13.52
CA SER A 226 7.69 8.31 12.81
C SER A 226 7.20 9.76 12.64
N SER A 227 5.92 9.95 12.31
CA SER A 227 5.30 11.29 12.23
C SER A 227 5.35 12.01 13.58
N TRP A 228 5.00 11.34 14.68
CA TRP A 228 5.10 11.90 16.03
C TRP A 228 6.54 12.23 16.42
N GLY A 229 7.51 11.41 16.04
CA GLY A 229 8.94 11.69 16.22
C GLY A 229 9.34 13.03 15.60
N PHE A 230 8.90 13.31 14.37
CA PHE A 230 9.17 14.60 13.71
C PHE A 230 8.46 15.79 14.39
N VAL A 231 7.23 15.60 14.88
CA VAL A 231 6.52 16.66 15.63
C VAL A 231 7.26 16.97 16.94
N LEU A 232 7.69 15.94 17.68
CA LEU A 232 8.46 16.11 18.91
C LEU A 232 9.81 16.78 18.63
N LEU A 233 10.50 16.36 17.56
CA LEU A 233 11.75 16.99 17.14
C LEU A 233 11.55 18.47 16.79
N ALA A 234 10.49 18.80 16.04
CA ALA A 234 10.14 20.18 15.71
C ALA A 234 9.89 21.02 16.97
N LEU A 235 9.16 20.47 17.95
CA LEU A 235 8.89 21.12 19.23
C LEU A 235 10.18 21.35 20.03
N VAL A 236 11.08 20.36 20.08
CA VAL A 236 12.39 20.48 20.73
C VAL A 236 13.23 21.57 20.06
N LEU A 237 13.24 21.66 18.73
CA LEU A 237 13.97 22.69 17.99
C LEU A 237 13.43 24.10 18.28
N VAL A 238 12.11 24.27 18.33
CA VAL A 238 11.48 25.55 18.73
C VAL A 238 11.86 25.90 20.16
N ALA A 239 11.76 24.96 21.10
CA ALA A 239 12.12 25.16 22.50
C ALA A 239 13.62 25.49 22.69
N ALA A 240 14.50 24.82 21.93
CA ALA A 240 15.94 25.07 21.95
C ALA A 240 16.27 26.47 21.38
N GLY A 241 15.64 26.87 20.27
CA GLY A 241 15.81 28.22 19.72
C GLY A 241 15.38 29.30 20.70
N ILE A 242 14.23 29.10 21.36
CA ILE A 242 13.72 29.94 22.45
C ILE A 242 14.73 30.03 23.61
N PHE A 243 15.30 28.90 24.03
CA PHE A 243 16.24 28.83 25.14
C PHE A 243 17.57 29.54 24.82
N ILE A 244 18.11 29.35 23.61
CA ILE A 244 19.33 30.00 23.15
C ILE A 244 19.13 31.51 23.04
N GLY A 245 18.01 31.95 22.46
CA GLY A 245 17.68 33.38 22.34
C GLY A 245 17.63 34.09 23.70
N ARG A 246 17.07 33.43 24.72
CA ARG A 246 17.04 33.94 26.10
C ARG A 246 18.41 34.07 26.76
N ARG A 247 19.34 33.15 26.46
CA ARG A 247 20.66 33.15 27.08
C ARG A 247 21.53 34.30 26.59
N GLU A 248 21.38 34.67 25.31
CA GLU A 248 22.18 35.72 24.68
C GLU A 248 21.62 37.13 24.90
N GLN A 249 20.30 37.26 25.04
CA GLN A 249 19.62 38.55 25.11
C GLN A 249 18.82 38.65 26.42
N GLN A 250 19.43 39.34 27.40
CA GLN A 250 18.99 39.42 28.80
C GLN A 250 17.62 40.12 29.00
N ASP A 251 17.09 40.79 27.96
CA ASP A 251 15.87 41.61 27.97
C ASP A 251 14.75 41.12 27.01
N ILE A 252 14.70 39.85 26.60
CA ILE A 252 13.55 39.35 25.82
C ILE A 252 12.35 39.11 26.76
N PRO A 253 11.25 39.88 26.67
CA PRO A 253 10.10 39.71 27.53
C PRO A 253 9.38 38.39 27.24
N VAL A 254 8.85 37.75 28.30
CA VAL A 254 8.03 36.52 28.26
C VAL A 254 6.98 36.42 27.12
N PRO A 255 6.27 37.50 26.71
CA PRO A 255 5.35 37.49 25.57
C PRO A 255 5.94 36.97 24.25
N ASP A 256 7.23 37.18 23.96
CA ASP A 256 7.82 36.75 22.67
C ASP A 256 7.91 35.22 22.54
N LEU A 257 7.99 34.50 23.67
CA LEU A 257 7.97 33.04 23.68
C LEU A 257 6.59 32.47 23.38
N ALA A 258 5.55 33.09 23.97
CA ALA A 258 4.18 32.69 23.73
C ALA A 258 3.80 32.92 22.26
N VAL A 259 4.36 33.97 21.64
CA VAL A 259 4.20 34.24 20.21
C VAL A 259 4.88 33.15 19.36
N GLY A 260 6.13 32.79 19.62
CA GLY A 260 6.85 31.76 18.86
C GLY A 260 6.18 30.36 18.94
N LEU A 261 5.84 29.93 20.15
CA LEU A 261 5.09 28.68 20.35
C LEU A 261 3.69 28.75 19.74
N GLY A 262 3.00 29.89 19.89
CA GLY A 262 1.68 30.14 19.30
C GLY A 262 1.69 30.04 17.77
N LEU A 263 2.71 30.61 17.11
CA LEU A 263 2.89 30.51 15.66
C LEU A 263 3.16 29.08 15.21
N PHE A 264 3.98 28.33 15.96
CA PHE A 264 4.21 26.92 15.67
C PHE A 264 2.94 26.08 15.80
N LEU A 265 2.19 26.26 16.89
CA LEU A 265 0.92 25.57 17.10
C LEU A 265 -0.11 25.96 16.03
N ALA A 266 -0.18 27.24 15.64
CA ALA A 266 -1.04 27.70 14.56
C ALA A 266 -0.65 27.05 13.22
N ALA A 267 0.63 27.00 12.88
CA ALA A 267 1.12 26.33 11.67
C ALA A 267 0.81 24.82 11.67
N TRP A 268 0.97 24.16 12.82
CA TRP A 268 0.62 22.75 12.98
C TRP A 268 -0.89 22.53 12.83
N VAL A 269 -1.75 23.32 13.49
CA VAL A 269 -3.21 23.18 13.36
C VAL A 269 -3.67 23.47 11.93
N LEU A 270 -3.16 24.54 11.30
CA LEU A 270 -3.51 24.88 9.91
C LEU A 270 -3.06 23.79 8.93
N GLY A 271 -1.82 23.29 9.07
CA GLY A 271 -1.30 22.20 8.25
C GLY A 271 -2.11 20.91 8.43
N TRP A 272 -2.53 20.62 9.68
CA TRP A 272 -3.39 19.49 9.98
C TRP A 272 -4.77 19.62 9.33
N CYS A 273 -5.43 20.79 9.48
CA CYS A 273 -6.74 21.06 8.85
C CYS A 273 -6.67 20.93 7.33
N TRP A 274 -5.63 21.50 6.71
CA TRP A 274 -5.39 21.41 5.27
C TRP A 274 -5.24 19.96 4.81
N MET A 275 -4.39 19.19 5.48
CA MET A 275 -4.16 17.78 5.17
C MET A 275 -5.42 16.94 5.35
N ALA A 276 -6.10 17.08 6.50
CA ALA A 276 -7.29 16.31 6.83
C ALA A 276 -8.44 16.61 5.84
N TYR A 277 -8.69 17.87 5.51
CA TYR A 277 -9.69 18.25 4.51
C TYR A 277 -9.39 17.65 3.13
N ASN A 278 -8.15 17.77 2.65
CA ASN A 278 -7.76 17.21 1.35
C ASN A 278 -7.86 15.67 1.34
N SER A 279 -7.57 14.99 2.45
CA SER A 279 -7.75 13.53 2.56
C SER A 279 -9.22 13.12 2.46
N LEU A 280 -10.15 13.87 3.07
CA LEU A 280 -11.59 13.62 2.96
C LEU A 280 -12.09 13.85 1.54
N VAL A 281 -11.59 14.90 0.86
CA VAL A 281 -11.92 15.17 -0.54
C VAL A 281 -11.41 14.06 -1.46
N ALA A 282 -10.19 13.58 -1.24
CA ALA A 282 -9.62 12.46 -1.97
C ALA A 282 -10.44 11.17 -1.76
N LEU A 283 -10.84 10.88 -0.52
CA LEU A 283 -11.68 9.74 -0.19
C LEU A 283 -13.05 9.82 -0.86
N ARG A 284 -13.70 10.99 -0.86
CA ARG A 284 -14.95 11.23 -1.62
C ARG A 284 -14.77 10.96 -3.12
N GLN A 285 -13.65 11.40 -3.71
CA GLN A 285 -13.38 11.16 -5.11
C GLN A 285 -13.20 9.67 -5.40
N ARG A 286 -12.59 8.92 -4.47
CA ARG A 286 -12.47 7.46 -4.57
C ARG A 286 -13.82 6.76 -4.49
N VAL A 287 -14.73 7.20 -3.63
CA VAL A 287 -16.11 6.67 -3.61
C VAL A 287 -16.80 6.88 -4.97
N ARG A 288 -16.62 8.07 -5.59
CA ARG A 288 -17.14 8.35 -6.93
C ARG A 288 -16.51 7.48 -8.01
N SER A 289 -15.19 7.27 -7.95
CA SER A 289 -14.49 6.33 -8.83
C SER A 289 -15.03 4.91 -8.66
N ALA A 290 -15.23 4.45 -7.43
CA ALA A 290 -15.83 3.14 -7.15
C ALA A 290 -17.26 3.02 -7.72
N ALA A 291 -18.07 4.07 -7.63
CA ALA A 291 -19.40 4.10 -8.25
C ALA A 291 -19.31 3.97 -9.78
N SER A 292 -18.38 4.69 -10.42
CA SER A 292 -18.20 4.62 -11.88
C SER A 292 -17.79 3.22 -12.37
N LEU A 293 -17.07 2.44 -11.55
CA LEU A 293 -16.72 1.06 -11.88
C LEU A 293 -17.95 0.16 -11.93
N ILE A 294 -18.91 0.38 -11.02
CA ILE A 294 -20.21 -0.31 -11.05
C ILE A 294 -20.95 0.06 -12.34
N ASP A 295 -20.99 1.35 -12.69
CA ASP A 295 -21.67 1.82 -13.91
C ASP A 295 -21.09 1.19 -15.19
N ILE A 296 -19.76 1.03 -15.26
CA ILE A 296 -19.09 0.39 -16.40
C ILE A 296 -19.51 -1.07 -16.54
N GLU A 297 -19.51 -1.84 -15.44
CA GLU A 297 -19.89 -3.26 -15.50
C GLU A 297 -21.40 -3.45 -15.72
N LEU A 298 -22.23 -2.55 -15.19
CA LEU A 298 -23.67 -2.53 -15.49
C LEU A 298 -23.94 -2.24 -16.97
N LYS A 299 -23.18 -1.32 -17.58
CA LYS A 299 -23.25 -1.06 -19.01
C LYS A 299 -22.81 -2.29 -19.81
N ARG A 300 -21.70 -2.93 -19.43
CA ARG A 300 -21.24 -4.19 -20.06
C ARG A 300 -22.31 -5.27 -19.99
N ARG A 301 -22.99 -5.41 -18.86
CA ARG A 301 -24.12 -6.34 -18.73
C ARG A 301 -25.27 -5.99 -19.67
N HIS A 302 -25.64 -4.71 -19.74
CA HIS A 302 -26.69 -4.23 -20.66
C HIS A 302 -26.33 -4.52 -22.12
N ASP A 303 -25.05 -4.41 -22.49
CA ASP A 303 -24.57 -4.70 -23.84
C ASP A 303 -24.52 -6.22 -24.14
N LEU A 304 -24.26 -7.07 -23.13
CA LEU A 304 -24.17 -8.53 -23.29
C LEU A 304 -25.55 -9.23 -23.36
N ILE A 305 -26.56 -8.74 -22.64
CA ILE A 305 -27.88 -9.39 -22.58
C ILE A 305 -28.53 -9.53 -23.98
N PRO A 306 -28.57 -8.50 -24.85
CA PRO A 306 -29.11 -8.64 -26.20
C PRO A 306 -28.39 -9.70 -27.04
N ALA A 307 -27.06 -9.82 -26.89
CA ALA A 307 -26.28 -10.83 -27.60
C ALA A 307 -26.62 -12.26 -27.13
N VAL A 308 -26.76 -12.45 -25.81
CA VAL A 308 -27.22 -13.72 -25.23
C VAL A 308 -28.62 -14.07 -25.72
N VAL A 309 -29.54 -13.09 -25.69
CA VAL A 309 -30.92 -13.27 -26.14
C VAL A 309 -30.98 -13.63 -27.63
N ALA A 310 -30.21 -12.95 -28.48
CA ALA A 310 -30.14 -13.24 -29.91
C ALA A 310 -29.60 -14.65 -30.18
N ALA A 311 -28.57 -15.08 -29.44
CA ALA A 311 -28.04 -16.44 -29.54
C ALA A 311 -29.10 -17.50 -29.17
N VAL A 312 -29.88 -17.27 -28.10
CA VAL A 312 -30.96 -18.18 -27.69
C VAL A 312 -32.10 -18.20 -28.72
N GLN A 313 -32.47 -17.05 -29.29
CA GLN A 313 -33.54 -16.94 -30.30
C GLN A 313 -33.19 -17.74 -31.58
N GLY A 314 -31.94 -17.70 -32.04
CA GLY A 314 -31.50 -18.42 -33.23
C GLY A 314 -31.66 -19.95 -33.17
N TYR A 315 -31.80 -20.53 -31.97
CA TYR A 315 -32.05 -21.96 -31.79
C TYR A 315 -33.54 -22.33 -31.72
N ARG A 316 -34.44 -21.35 -31.49
CA ARG A 316 -35.89 -21.57 -31.25
C ARG A 316 -36.72 -20.28 -31.47
N ASP A 317 -37.28 -20.10 -32.67
CA ASP A 317 -38.11 -18.92 -33.00
C ASP A 317 -39.57 -18.97 -32.48
N HIS A 318 -40.08 -20.13 -32.05
CA HIS A 318 -41.53 -20.35 -31.89
C HIS A 318 -42.03 -20.83 -30.51
N GLU A 319 -41.18 -20.83 -29.49
CA GLU A 319 -41.59 -21.29 -28.15
C GLU A 319 -42.05 -20.12 -27.25
N ALA A 320 -43.36 -20.05 -26.99
CA ALA A 320 -43.96 -18.96 -26.21
C ALA A 320 -43.39 -18.84 -24.78
N THR A 321 -43.00 -19.97 -24.17
CA THR A 321 -42.37 -20.01 -22.85
C THR A 321 -40.97 -19.37 -22.88
N LEU A 322 -40.19 -19.66 -23.92
CA LEU A 322 -38.86 -19.08 -24.11
C LEU A 322 -38.94 -17.56 -24.34
N GLN A 323 -39.88 -17.09 -25.15
CA GLN A 323 -40.08 -15.65 -25.39
C GLN A 323 -40.42 -14.89 -24.09
N LYS A 324 -41.19 -15.50 -23.17
CA LYS A 324 -41.47 -14.92 -21.84
C LYS A 324 -40.22 -14.83 -20.97
N GLU A 325 -39.41 -15.89 -20.94
CA GLU A 325 -38.14 -15.92 -20.20
C GLU A 325 -37.14 -14.88 -20.77
N LEU A 326 -37.03 -14.77 -22.09
CA LEU A 326 -36.21 -13.77 -22.76
C LEU A 326 -36.70 -12.33 -22.53
N ALA A 327 -38.02 -12.11 -22.48
CA ALA A 327 -38.58 -10.81 -22.14
C ALA A 327 -38.24 -10.40 -20.70
N ALA A 328 -38.27 -11.34 -19.75
CA ALA A 328 -37.86 -11.10 -18.36
C ALA A 328 -36.35 -10.79 -18.25
N LEU A 329 -35.50 -11.43 -19.05
CA LEU A 329 -34.07 -11.12 -19.11
C LEU A 329 -33.82 -9.70 -19.64
N ARG A 330 -34.59 -9.25 -20.63
CA ARG A 330 -34.50 -7.89 -21.18
C ARG A 330 -34.91 -6.83 -20.15
N THR A 331 -35.99 -7.04 -19.40
CA THR A 331 -36.41 -6.08 -18.36
C THR A 331 -35.43 -5.99 -17.19
N GLN A 332 -34.71 -7.08 -16.88
CA GLN A 332 -33.62 -7.06 -15.89
C GLN A 332 -32.42 -6.18 -16.31
N SER A 333 -32.28 -5.88 -17.61
CA SER A 333 -31.18 -5.05 -18.13
C SER A 333 -31.37 -3.54 -17.90
N GLU A 334 -32.59 -3.07 -17.60
CA GLU A 334 -32.92 -1.63 -17.52
C GLU A 334 -32.78 -1.05 -16.10
N ALA A 335 -32.73 -1.90 -15.07
CA ALA A 335 -32.96 -1.46 -13.71
C ALA A 335 -31.72 -1.67 -12.82
N THR A 336 -30.79 -0.72 -12.81
CA THR A 336 -29.77 -0.63 -11.75
C THR A 336 -29.16 0.77 -11.65
N LEU A 337 -29.89 1.72 -11.05
CA LEU A 337 -29.31 2.97 -10.54
C LEU A 337 -29.23 2.88 -9.01
N PRO A 338 -28.23 3.51 -8.37
CA PRO A 338 -28.15 3.59 -6.91
C PRO A 338 -29.47 4.11 -6.33
N GLY A 339 -30.03 3.40 -5.34
CA GLY A 339 -31.26 3.83 -4.65
C GLY A 339 -32.58 3.56 -5.40
N ARG A 340 -32.57 2.85 -6.53
CA ARG A 340 -33.80 2.31 -7.14
C ARG A 340 -33.95 0.81 -6.86
N PRO A 341 -35.15 0.32 -6.46
CA PRO A 341 -35.42 -1.11 -6.43
C PRO A 341 -35.33 -1.64 -7.86
N GLY A 342 -34.24 -2.35 -8.17
CA GLY A 342 -34.08 -3.12 -9.39
C GLY A 342 -34.39 -4.59 -9.11
N PRO A 343 -34.78 -5.37 -10.15
CA PRO A 343 -34.90 -6.81 -10.03
C PRO A 343 -33.56 -7.41 -9.61
N ASP A 344 -33.63 -8.45 -8.80
CA ASP A 344 -32.45 -9.07 -8.20
C ASP A 344 -31.56 -9.69 -9.30
N PRO A 345 -30.31 -9.21 -9.48
CA PRO A 345 -29.39 -9.77 -10.47
C PRO A 345 -29.08 -11.25 -10.24
N SER A 346 -29.30 -11.75 -9.02
CA SER A 346 -29.15 -13.16 -8.65
C SER A 346 -30.00 -14.11 -9.51
N ALA A 347 -31.09 -13.64 -10.10
CA ALA A 347 -32.04 -14.47 -10.87
C ALA A 347 -31.63 -14.71 -12.34
N LEU A 348 -30.68 -13.94 -12.87
CA LEU A 348 -30.35 -13.90 -14.30
C LEU A 348 -29.54 -15.14 -14.73
N LEU A 349 -28.47 -15.47 -14.01
CA LEU A 349 -27.62 -16.63 -14.28
C LEU A 349 -28.33 -17.98 -14.04
N PRO A 350 -29.11 -18.18 -12.96
CA PRO A 350 -29.90 -19.40 -12.77
C PRO A 350 -30.90 -19.62 -13.91
N SER A 351 -31.56 -18.56 -14.38
CA SER A 351 -32.52 -18.65 -15.49
C SER A 351 -31.82 -19.10 -16.78
N LEU A 352 -30.65 -18.54 -17.11
CA LEU A 352 -29.86 -18.97 -18.27
C LEU A 352 -29.36 -20.41 -18.13
N ARG A 353 -29.02 -20.86 -16.92
CA ARG A 353 -28.65 -22.27 -16.66
C ARG A 353 -29.83 -23.19 -16.95
N VAL A 354 -31.03 -22.86 -16.47
CA VAL A 354 -32.25 -23.66 -16.73
C VAL A 354 -32.55 -23.72 -18.23
N ILE A 355 -32.43 -22.60 -18.95
CA ILE A 355 -32.57 -22.57 -20.41
C ILE A 355 -31.54 -23.50 -21.06
N ALA A 356 -30.26 -23.40 -20.69
CA ALA A 356 -29.20 -24.25 -21.25
C ALA A 356 -29.44 -25.75 -20.99
N GLU A 357 -29.96 -26.15 -19.82
CA GLU A 357 -30.27 -27.56 -19.53
C GLU A 357 -31.48 -28.07 -20.34
N ARG A 358 -32.44 -27.20 -20.69
CA ARG A 358 -33.58 -27.58 -21.55
C ARG A 358 -33.19 -27.73 -23.02
N TYR A 359 -32.11 -27.09 -23.46
CA TYR A 359 -31.68 -27.08 -24.86
C TYR A 359 -30.21 -27.53 -25.00
N PRO A 360 -29.97 -28.86 -25.14
CA PRO A 360 -28.61 -29.41 -25.25
C PRO A 360 -27.78 -28.85 -26.41
N ASP A 361 -28.43 -28.57 -27.56
CA ASP A 361 -27.76 -28.00 -28.73
C ASP A 361 -27.21 -26.58 -28.45
N LEU A 362 -27.99 -25.75 -27.77
CA LEU A 362 -27.57 -24.42 -27.30
C LEU A 362 -26.45 -24.53 -26.26
N LYS A 363 -26.51 -25.53 -25.38
CA LYS A 363 -25.47 -25.78 -24.36
C LYS A 363 -24.14 -26.19 -25.00
N ALA A 364 -24.18 -26.90 -26.12
CA ALA A 364 -23.00 -27.30 -26.88
C ALA A 364 -22.43 -26.17 -27.77
N ASP A 365 -23.21 -25.11 -28.01
CA ASP A 365 -22.77 -23.96 -28.81
C ASP A 365 -21.63 -23.18 -28.12
N ALA A 366 -20.50 -23.10 -28.81
CA ALA A 366 -19.31 -22.42 -28.29
C ALA A 366 -19.52 -20.91 -28.09
N SER A 367 -20.34 -20.27 -28.94
CA SER A 367 -20.61 -18.82 -28.88
C SER A 367 -21.49 -18.48 -27.68
N PHE A 368 -22.55 -19.27 -27.45
CA PHE A 368 -23.40 -19.16 -26.26
C PHE A 368 -22.61 -19.45 -24.98
N ALA A 369 -21.76 -20.49 -24.99
CA ALA A 369 -20.89 -20.79 -23.85
C ALA A 369 -19.94 -19.62 -23.51
N ALA A 370 -19.36 -18.96 -24.52
CA ALA A 370 -18.50 -17.80 -24.36
C ALA A 370 -19.26 -16.55 -23.84
N LEU A 371 -20.47 -16.29 -24.35
CA LEU A 371 -21.32 -15.20 -23.88
C LEU A 371 -21.76 -15.41 -22.43
N ARG A 372 -22.20 -16.63 -22.09
CA ARG A 372 -22.58 -17.01 -20.72
C ARG A 372 -21.41 -16.87 -19.75
N LYS A 373 -20.21 -17.28 -20.16
CA LYS A 373 -18.97 -17.08 -19.39
C LYS A 373 -18.70 -15.60 -19.15
N SER A 374 -18.74 -14.78 -20.21
CA SER A 374 -18.53 -13.32 -20.11
C SER A 374 -19.54 -12.66 -19.17
N LEU A 375 -20.82 -13.06 -19.26
CA LEU A 375 -21.87 -12.55 -18.37
C LEU A 375 -21.65 -12.98 -16.92
N THR A 376 -21.20 -14.22 -16.68
CA THR A 376 -20.86 -14.71 -15.34
C THR A 376 -19.70 -13.91 -14.75
N GLU A 377 -18.66 -13.64 -15.54
CA GLU A 377 -17.54 -12.79 -15.12
C GLU A 377 -17.98 -11.34 -14.83
N THR A 378 -18.89 -10.78 -15.64
CA THR A 378 -19.46 -9.45 -15.38
C THR A 378 -20.26 -9.42 -14.08
N GLU A 379 -21.10 -10.41 -13.78
CA GLU A 379 -21.84 -10.47 -12.52
C GLU A 379 -20.89 -10.59 -11.31
N GLN A 380 -19.84 -11.41 -11.42
CA GLN A 380 -18.80 -11.49 -10.40
C GLN A 380 -18.11 -10.14 -10.17
N ARG A 381 -17.76 -9.42 -11.25
CA ARG A 381 -17.15 -8.08 -11.17
C ARG A 381 -18.10 -7.04 -10.58
N ILE A 382 -19.40 -7.08 -10.89
CA ILE A 382 -20.41 -6.21 -10.28
C ILE A 382 -20.47 -6.44 -8.77
N ALA A 383 -20.50 -7.71 -8.33
CA ALA A 383 -20.52 -8.04 -6.91
C ALA A 383 -19.27 -7.54 -6.18
N LEU A 384 -18.09 -7.75 -6.77
CA LEU A 384 -16.82 -7.24 -6.23
C LEU A 384 -16.78 -5.71 -6.21
N ALA A 385 -17.25 -5.03 -7.26
CA ALA A 385 -17.33 -3.57 -7.34
C ALA A 385 -18.27 -2.98 -6.28
N ARG A 386 -19.43 -3.63 -6.03
CA ARG A 386 -20.38 -3.23 -4.98
C ARG A 386 -19.79 -3.42 -3.59
N SER A 387 -19.14 -4.55 -3.33
CA SER A 387 -18.44 -4.80 -2.07
C SER A 387 -17.36 -3.73 -1.85
N TYR A 388 -16.55 -3.45 -2.86
CA TYR A 388 -15.50 -2.44 -2.80
C TYR A 388 -16.06 -1.03 -2.56
N PHE A 389 -17.10 -0.64 -3.30
CA PHE A 389 -17.80 0.63 -3.09
C PHE A 389 -18.33 0.74 -1.66
N ASN A 390 -19.01 -0.30 -1.16
CA ASN A 390 -19.55 -0.30 0.20
C ASN A 390 -18.44 -0.14 1.24
N SER A 391 -17.32 -0.85 1.10
CA SER A 391 -16.18 -0.73 2.01
C SER A 391 -15.60 0.70 2.02
N ILE A 392 -15.40 1.33 0.86
CA ILE A 392 -14.89 2.72 0.80
C ILE A 392 -15.94 3.70 1.32
N ALA A 393 -17.20 3.56 0.92
CA ALA A 393 -18.28 4.45 1.33
C ALA A 393 -18.53 4.37 2.84
N SER A 394 -18.43 3.18 3.44
CA SER A 394 -18.46 2.99 4.89
C SER A 394 -17.29 3.70 5.57
N GLY A 395 -16.05 3.51 5.10
CA GLY A 395 -14.88 4.22 5.65
C GLY A 395 -15.03 5.74 5.55
N TYR A 396 -15.48 6.23 4.39
CA TYR A 396 -15.79 7.65 4.18
C TYR A 396 -16.85 8.17 5.15
N ASN A 397 -17.98 7.47 5.29
CA ASN A 397 -19.06 7.86 6.20
C ASN A 397 -18.57 7.87 7.65
N THR A 398 -17.78 6.88 8.07
CA THR A 398 -17.15 6.86 9.40
C THR A 398 -16.26 8.07 9.63
N CYS A 399 -15.42 8.46 8.65
CA CYS A 399 -14.59 9.66 8.77
C CYS A 399 -15.40 10.96 8.91
N LEU A 400 -16.60 11.04 8.32
CA LEU A 400 -17.48 12.22 8.48
C LEU A 400 -18.07 12.32 9.90
N GLU A 401 -18.13 11.22 10.64
CA GLU A 401 -18.74 11.16 11.99
C GLU A 401 -17.71 11.26 13.12
N VAL A 402 -16.48 10.80 12.88
CA VAL A 402 -15.41 10.76 13.88
C VAL A 402 -14.79 12.14 14.11
N VAL A 403 -14.62 12.51 15.37
CA VAL A 403 -13.89 13.73 15.78
C VAL A 403 -12.38 13.48 15.68
N PRO A 404 -11.58 14.41 15.13
CA PRO A 404 -11.93 15.80 14.75
C PRO A 404 -12.42 16.01 13.30
N ASP A 405 -12.34 15.00 12.43
CA ASP A 405 -12.67 15.09 11.00
C ASP A 405 -14.12 15.57 10.75
N ARG A 406 -15.06 15.22 11.64
CA ARG A 406 -16.45 15.69 11.63
C ARG A 406 -16.60 17.20 11.51
N PHE A 407 -15.75 17.99 12.18
CA PHE A 407 -15.84 19.45 12.12
C PHE A 407 -15.45 19.98 10.74
N LEU A 408 -14.40 19.42 10.15
CA LEU A 408 -13.94 19.78 8.80
C LEU A 408 -14.94 19.32 7.74
N ALA A 409 -15.55 18.14 7.93
CA ALA A 409 -16.60 17.61 7.07
C ALA A 409 -17.82 18.55 7.01
N SER A 410 -18.28 19.01 8.18
CA SER A 410 -19.39 19.96 8.30
C SER A 410 -19.07 21.29 7.62
N LEU A 411 -17.89 21.87 7.90
CA LEU A 411 -17.43 23.11 7.27
C LEU A 411 -17.32 22.99 5.74
N GLY A 412 -16.93 21.80 5.26
CA GLY A 412 -16.76 21.46 3.86
C GLY A 412 -18.02 21.08 3.09
N GLY A 413 -19.17 20.95 3.77
CA GLY A 413 -20.39 20.44 3.17
C GLY A 413 -20.27 18.99 2.64
N LEU A 414 -19.40 18.18 3.26
CA LEU A 414 -19.22 16.78 2.86
C LEU A 414 -20.40 15.94 3.37
N GLN A 415 -21.07 15.26 2.44
CA GLN A 415 -22.27 14.46 2.73
C GLN A 415 -21.95 12.96 2.66
N PRO A 416 -22.59 12.14 3.52
CA PRO A 416 -22.44 10.68 3.49
C PRO A 416 -22.97 10.09 2.18
N GLN A 417 -22.44 8.93 1.82
CA GLN A 417 -22.83 8.19 0.61
C GLN A 417 -23.73 7.00 0.98
N PRO A 418 -24.82 6.77 0.24
CA PRO A 418 -25.69 5.62 0.46
C PRO A 418 -24.95 4.34 0.11
N LEU A 419 -25.12 3.30 0.93
CA LEU A 419 -24.55 1.97 0.67
C LEU A 419 -25.50 1.17 -0.23
N PHE A 420 -24.95 0.30 -1.07
CA PHE A 420 -25.74 -0.74 -1.71
C PHE A 420 -26.14 -1.79 -0.67
N ALA A 421 -27.35 -2.33 -0.80
CA ALA A 421 -27.72 -3.53 -0.05
C ALA A 421 -26.65 -4.61 -0.28
N ALA A 422 -26.36 -5.39 0.77
CA ALA A 422 -25.44 -6.52 0.63
C ALA A 422 -25.95 -7.40 -0.52
N ALA A 423 -25.18 -7.47 -1.60
CA ALA A 423 -25.37 -8.56 -2.54
C ALA A 423 -24.97 -9.81 -1.76
N ASP A 424 -25.87 -10.77 -1.67
CA ASP A 424 -25.60 -12.05 -1.02
C ASP A 424 -24.44 -12.73 -1.76
N PHE A 425 -23.21 -12.44 -1.34
CA PHE A 425 -22.26 -13.52 -1.20
C PHE A 425 -22.87 -14.42 -0.14
N GLU A 426 -23.74 -15.33 -0.56
CA GLU A 426 -23.74 -16.63 0.07
C GLU A 426 -22.28 -17.10 -0.06
N ARG A 427 -21.47 -16.80 0.96
CA ARG A 427 -20.36 -17.66 1.32
C ARG A 427 -21.00 -19.04 1.32
N ALA A 428 -20.66 -19.89 0.36
CA ALA A 428 -21.10 -21.27 0.38
C ALA A 428 -20.87 -21.74 1.82
N VAL A 429 -21.97 -22.05 2.53
CA VAL A 429 -21.91 -22.39 3.95
C VAL A 429 -20.89 -23.52 4.03
N VAL A 430 -19.73 -23.24 4.64
CA VAL A 430 -18.71 -24.27 4.84
C VAL A 430 -19.33 -25.22 5.85
N ALA A 431 -19.89 -26.32 5.35
CA ALA A 431 -20.32 -27.42 6.19
C ALA A 431 -19.06 -28.00 6.83
N VAL A 432 -18.75 -27.52 8.03
CA VAL A 432 -17.70 -28.12 8.86
C VAL A 432 -18.27 -29.43 9.39
N ASP A 433 -18.01 -30.52 8.67
CA ASP A 433 -18.25 -31.86 9.18
C ASP A 433 -17.18 -32.17 10.23
N LEU A 434 -17.50 -31.88 11.50
CA LEU A 434 -16.68 -32.30 12.62
C LEU A 434 -16.89 -33.81 12.83
N GLN A 435 -16.16 -34.62 12.07
CA GLN A 435 -16.01 -36.03 12.43
C GLN A 435 -15.34 -36.10 13.82
N PRO A 436 -15.97 -36.75 14.81
CA PRO A 436 -15.33 -36.98 16.09
C PRO A 436 -14.13 -37.93 15.89
N PRO A 437 -13.02 -37.72 16.63
CA PRO A 437 -11.83 -38.55 16.51
C PRO A 437 -12.12 -40.01 16.92
N PRO A 438 -11.35 -40.97 16.38
CA PRO A 438 -11.57 -42.41 16.58
C PRO A 438 -11.37 -42.88 18.03
#